data_AF-A0A838WUJ4-F1
#
_entry.id   AF-A0A838WUJ4-F1
#
_cell.length_a   1.000
_cell.length_b   1.000
_cell.length_c   1.000
_cell.angle_alpha   90.00
_cell.angle_beta   90.00
_cell.angle_gamma   90.00
#
_symmetry.space_group_name_H-M   'P 1'
#
loop_
_entity.id
_entity.type
_entity.pdbx_description
1 polymer ?
#
loop_
_entity_poly.entity_id
_entity_poly.type
_entity_poly.pdbx_seq_one_letter_code
_entity_poly.pdbx_strand_id
1 'polypeptide(L)'
;MGSVVRNVGAFQTSKSKRRYFIALGVMVALAVVFTAGLLAWDNPVAFGTRAYWLIAERRLNAVIAMAVVAVCQGVATVAFQTVTNNRILTPSIM
;
A
#
# COMPACT_ATOMS: atom_id res chain seq x y z
N MET A 1 -18.18 30.88 28.01
CA MET A 1 -17.41 29.72 28.48
C MET A 1 -17.10 28.86 27.26
N GLY A 2 -15.97 29.11 26.59
CA GLY A 2 -15.62 28.44 25.33
C GLY A 2 -15.17 27.01 25.61
N SER A 3 -15.86 26.03 25.03
CA SER A 3 -15.46 24.62 25.11
C SER A 3 -14.14 24.43 24.35
N VAL A 4 -13.08 24.09 25.07
CA VAL A 4 -11.82 23.66 24.46
C VAL A 4 -12.09 22.35 23.74
N VAL A 5 -12.14 22.38 22.40
CA VAL A 5 -12.29 21.20 21.57
C VAL A 5 -11.05 20.32 21.77
N ARG A 6 -11.18 19.27 22.58
CA ARG A 6 -10.12 18.28 22.79
C ARG A 6 -10.04 17.39 21.55
N ASN A 7 -9.20 17.77 20.60
CA ASN A 7 -8.85 16.92 19.46
C ASN A 7 -7.92 15.79 19.95
N VAL A 8 -8.50 14.62 20.21
CA VAL A 8 -7.72 13.39 20.45
C VAL A 8 -7.29 12.86 19.08
N GLY A 9 -6.11 13.26 18.62
CA GLY A 9 -5.56 12.79 17.35
C GLY A 9 -5.24 11.29 17.39
N ALA A 10 -5.19 10.66 16.21
CA ALA A 10 -4.88 9.22 16.07
C ALA A 10 -3.48 8.80 16.57
N PHE A 11 -2.61 9.74 16.93
CA PHE A 11 -1.25 9.48 17.38
C PHE A 11 -1.08 9.90 18.84
N GLN A 12 -0.57 8.98 19.66
CA GLN A 12 -0.31 9.19 21.09
C GLN A 12 0.76 10.27 21.36
N THR A 13 1.74 10.44 20.45
CA THR A 13 2.81 11.43 20.59
C THR A 13 3.29 11.95 19.22
N SER A 14 3.82 13.19 19.20
CA SER A 14 4.41 13.79 17.99
C SER A 14 5.58 12.96 17.42
N LYS A 15 6.35 12.27 18.28
CA LYS A 15 7.43 11.37 17.87
C LYS A 15 6.88 10.13 17.14
N SER A 16 5.78 9.56 17.61
CA SER A 16 5.15 8.39 16.96
C SER A 16 4.56 8.73 15.60
N LYS A 17 3.94 9.92 15.46
CA LYS A 17 3.46 10.42 14.17
C LYS A 17 4.60 10.50 13.15
N ARG A 18 5.73 11.11 13.51
CA ARG A 18 6.90 11.23 12.63
C ARG A 18 7.44 9.86 12.20
N ARG A 19 7.56 8.90 13.13
CA ARG A 19 8.02 7.53 12.81
C ARG A 19 7.09 6.83 11.82
N TYR A 20 5.78 6.92 12.03
CA TYR A 20 4.78 6.35 11.11
C TYR A 20 4.93 6.91 9.69
N PHE A 21 4.99 8.24 9.54
CA PHE A 21 5.13 8.85 8.22
C PHE A 21 6.47 8.55 7.55
N ILE A 22 7.56 8.46 8.31
CA ILE A 22 8.86 8.05 7.77
C ILE A 22 8.79 6.60 7.27
N ALA A 23 8.28 5.67 8.09
CA ALA A 23 8.17 4.27 7.70
C ALA A 23 7.27 4.09 6.47
N LEU A 24 6.12 4.78 6.44
CA LEU A 24 5.23 4.80 5.29
C LEU A 24 5.92 5.34 4.04
N GLY A 25 6.61 6.47 4.16
CA GLY A 25 7.35 7.09 3.05
C GLY A 25 8.43 6.17 2.48
N VAL A 26 9.22 5.52 3.35
CA VAL A 26 10.23 4.54 2.93
C VAL A 26 9.59 3.36 2.22
N MET A 27 8.49 2.82 2.75
CA MET A 27 7.79 1.68 2.14
C MET A 27 7.23 2.03 0.75
N VAL A 28 6.65 3.22 0.59
CA VAL A 28 6.17 3.72 -0.70
C VAL A 28 7.32 3.94 -1.68
N ALA A 29 8.44 4.53 -1.22
CA ALA A 29 9.61 4.74 -2.06
C ALA A 29 10.19 3.42 -2.57
N LEU A 30 10.33 2.42 -1.69
CA LEU A 30 10.77 1.07 -2.07
C LEU A 30 9.82 0.41 -3.06
N ALA A 31 8.49 0.55 -2.86
CA ALA A 31 7.51 0.01 -3.79
C ALA A 31 7.66 0.59 -5.21
N VAL A 32 7.90 1.91 -5.33
CA VAL A 32 8.14 2.55 -6.63
C VAL A 32 9.44 2.05 -7.26
N VAL A 33 10.52 1.97 -6.49
CA VAL A 33 11.83 1.47 -6.97
C VAL A 33 11.72 0.02 -7.47
N PHE A 34 11.06 -0.86 -6.71
CA PHE A 34 10.86 -2.25 -7.13
C PHE A 34 9.92 -2.37 -8.32
N THR A 35 8.88 -1.54 -8.43
CA THR A 35 8.00 -1.53 -9.61
C THR A 35 8.75 -1.10 -10.86
N ALA A 36 9.58 -0.06 -10.76
CA ALA A 36 10.45 0.37 -11.85
C ALA A 36 11.49 -0.70 -12.20
N GLY A 37 12.08 -1.34 -11.19
CA GLY A 37 12.98 -2.48 -11.36
C GLY A 37 12.31 -3.64 -12.09
N LEU A 38 11.08 -4.03 -11.70
CA LEU A 38 10.32 -5.10 -12.35
C LEU A 38 9.97 -4.78 -13.81
N LEU A 39 9.76 -3.50 -14.13
CA LEU A 39 9.45 -3.05 -15.49
C LEU A 39 10.68 -3.06 -16.40
N ALA A 40 11.87 -2.79 -15.84
CA ALA A 40 13.13 -2.70 -16.58
C ALA A 40 13.92 -4.02 -16.60
N TRP A 41 13.73 -4.90 -15.61
CA TRP A 41 14.49 -6.13 -15.46
C TRP A 41 14.00 -7.23 -16.42
N ASP A 42 14.96 -7.84 -17.12
CA ASP A 42 14.76 -8.96 -18.04
C ASP A 42 13.73 -8.68 -19.15
N ASN A 43 13.84 -7.50 -19.79
CA ASN A 43 13.09 -7.25 -21.02
C ASN A 43 13.94 -7.70 -22.22
N PRO A 44 13.56 -8.79 -22.93
CA PRO A 44 14.35 -9.35 -24.04
C PRO A 44 14.36 -8.51 -25.31
N VAL A 45 13.66 -7.37 -25.30
CA VAL A 45 13.51 -6.46 -26.45
C VAL A 45 14.18 -5.13 -26.17
N ALA A 46 14.84 -4.57 -27.19
CA ALA A 46 15.56 -3.31 -27.07
C ALA A 46 14.66 -2.16 -26.60
N PHE A 47 15.17 -1.35 -25.66
CA PHE A 47 14.53 -0.13 -25.18
C PHE A 47 14.12 0.76 -26.36
N GLY A 48 12.84 1.18 -26.38
CA GLY A 48 12.29 2.06 -27.42
C GLY A 48 11.50 1.38 -28.53
N THR A 49 11.44 0.05 -28.56
CA THR A 49 10.56 -0.68 -29.51
C THR A 49 9.12 -0.79 -28.99
N ARG A 50 8.13 -0.83 -29.89
CA ARG A 50 6.70 -0.98 -29.52
C ARG A 50 6.45 -2.24 -28.67
N ALA A 51 7.23 -3.30 -28.87
CA ALA A 51 7.18 -4.53 -28.09
C ALA A 51 7.62 -4.33 -26.62
N TYR A 52 8.61 -3.46 -26.36
CA TYR A 52 9.05 -3.10 -25.01
C TYR A 52 7.89 -2.49 -24.21
N TRP A 53 7.18 -1.55 -24.84
CA TRP A 53 6.05 -0.86 -24.22
C TRP A 53 4.87 -1.78 -23.94
N LEU A 54 4.60 -2.74 -24.85
CA LEU A 54 3.51 -3.71 -24.68
C LEU A 54 3.75 -4.67 -23.50
N ILE A 55 5.00 -5.10 -23.29
CA ILE A 55 5.38 -5.95 -22.14
C ILE A 55 5.29 -5.14 -20.83
N ALA A 56 5.78 -3.91 -20.84
CA ALA A 56 5.67 -3.00 -19.72
C ALA A 56 4.20 -2.75 -19.33
N GLU A 57 3.32 -2.52 -20.30
CA GLU A 57 1.89 -2.29 -20.08
C GLU A 57 1.20 -3.50 -19.43
N ARG A 58 1.50 -4.72 -19.90
CA ARG A 58 0.97 -5.94 -19.28
C ARG A 58 1.44 -6.14 -17.84
N ARG A 59 2.73 -5.88 -17.56
CA ARG A 59 3.29 -5.95 -16.21
C ARG A 59 2.67 -4.88 -15.31
N LEU A 60 2.48 -3.67 -15.81
CA LEU A 60 1.82 -2.58 -15.08
C LEU A 60 0.37 -2.92 -14.73
N ASN A 61 -0.39 -3.49 -15.67
CA ASN A 61 -1.77 -3.93 -15.41
C ASN A 61 -1.84 -4.97 -14.28
N ALA A 62 -0.90 -5.92 -14.24
CA ALA A 62 -0.80 -6.87 -13.14
C ALA A 62 -0.48 -6.18 -11.80
N VAL A 63 0.46 -5.23 -11.78
CA VAL A 63 0.80 -4.46 -10.58
C VAL A 63 -0.40 -3.64 -10.08
N ILE A 64 -1.17 -3.02 -10.98
CA ILE A 64 -2.40 -2.30 -10.63
C ILE A 64 -3.40 -3.25 -9.97
N ALA A 65 -3.61 -4.44 -10.55
CA ALA A 65 -4.48 -5.44 -9.95
C ALA A 65 -4.01 -5.86 -8.54
N MET A 66 -2.72 -6.10 -8.35
CA MET A 66 -2.14 -6.41 -7.04
C MET A 66 -2.39 -5.28 -6.03
N ALA A 67 -2.23 -4.02 -6.44
CA ALA A 67 -2.46 -2.86 -5.59
C ALA A 67 -3.93 -2.78 -5.12
N VAL A 68 -4.87 -2.97 -6.04
CA VAL A 68 -6.31 -2.99 -5.72
C VAL A 68 -6.63 -4.11 -4.72
N VAL A 69 -6.13 -5.32 -4.97
CA VAL A 69 -6.34 -6.47 -4.08
C VAL A 69 -5.76 -6.21 -2.70
N ALA A 70 -4.55 -5.64 -2.60
CA ALA A 70 -3.93 -5.32 -1.33
C ALA A 70 -4.74 -4.33 -0.49
N VAL A 71 -5.34 -3.31 -1.12
CA VAL A 71 -6.24 -2.37 -0.42
C VAL A 71 -7.48 -3.08 0.07
N CYS A 72 -8.14 -3.86 -0.78
CA CYS A 72 -9.32 -4.65 -0.41
C CYS A 72 -9.00 -5.60 0.75
N GLN A 73 -7.84 -6.27 0.73
CA GLN A 73 -7.42 -7.18 1.79
C GLN A 73 -7.23 -6.44 3.11
N GLY A 74 -6.55 -5.29 3.10
CA GLY A 74 -6.35 -4.48 4.31
C GLY A 74 -7.68 -3.98 4.92
N VAL A 75 -8.59 -3.50 4.07
CA VAL A 75 -9.93 -3.06 4.50
C VAL A 75 -10.74 -4.23 5.06
N ALA A 76 -10.70 -5.40 4.41
CA ALA A 76 -11.39 -6.59 4.87
C ALA A 76 -10.91 -7.00 6.27
N THR A 77 -9.60 -6.94 6.55
CA THR A 77 -9.07 -7.22 7.90
C THR A 77 -9.64 -6.27 8.95
N VAL A 78 -9.61 -4.96 8.70
CA VAL A 78 -10.11 -3.97 9.68
C VAL A 78 -11.61 -4.09 9.88
N ALA A 79 -12.38 -4.27 8.79
CA ALA A 79 -13.82 -4.47 8.86
C ALA A 79 -14.17 -5.74 9.65
N PHE A 80 -13.47 -6.85 9.39
CA PHE A 80 -13.71 -8.12 10.07
C PHE A 80 -13.40 -8.05 11.56
N GLN A 81 -12.26 -7.45 11.93
CA GLN A 81 -11.90 -7.23 13.33
C GLN A 81 -12.91 -6.32 14.05
N THR A 82 -13.51 -5.37 13.33
CA THR A 82 -14.55 -4.47 13.87
C THR A 82 -15.88 -5.21 14.07
N VAL A 83 -16.34 -5.98 13.09
CA VAL A 83 -17.61 -6.73 13.16
C VAL A 83 -17.57 -7.84 14.21
N THR A 84 -16.47 -8.59 14.24
CA THR A 84 -16.29 -9.70 15.19
C THR A 84 -15.85 -9.25 16.57
N ASN A 85 -15.53 -7.96 16.73
CA ASN A 85 -14.90 -7.38 17.93
C ASN A 85 -13.70 -8.21 18.42
N ASN A 86 -12.95 -8.80 17.49
CA ASN A 86 -11.84 -9.69 17.78
C ASN A 86 -10.66 -9.37 16.87
N ARG A 87 -9.55 -8.94 17.48
CA ARG A 87 -8.36 -8.45 16.78
C ARG A 87 -7.44 -9.55 16.24
N ILE A 88 -7.70 -10.80 16.59
CA ILE A 88 -6.91 -11.98 16.16
C ILE A 88 -7.49 -12.56 14.86
N LEU A 89 -8.80 -12.40 14.66
CA LEU A 89 -9.51 -12.95 13.52
C LEU A 89 -9.21 -12.15 12.25
N THR A 90 -8.90 -12.86 11.17
CA THR A 90 -8.67 -12.29 9.83
C THR A 90 -9.50 -13.04 8.79
N PRO A 91 -9.92 -12.38 7.70
CA PRO A 91 -10.77 -13.01 6.69
C PRO A 91 -10.17 -14.28 6.07
N SER A 92 -8.85 -14.43 6.06
CA SER A 92 -8.17 -15.60 5.49
C SER A 92 -8.27 -16.87 6.36
N ILE A 93 -8.74 -16.76 7.61
CA ILE A 93 -8.90 -17.88 8.55
C ILE A 93 -10.36 -18.37 8.63
N MET A 94 -11.31 -17.55 8.17
CA MET A 94 -12.73 -17.89 8.04
C MET A 94 -13.03 -18.32 6.60
#